data_AF-F4C0X2-F1
#
_entry.id   AF-F4C0X2-F1
#
_cell.length_a   1.000
_cell.length_b   1.000
_cell.length_c   1.000
_cell.angle_alpha   90.00
_cell.angle_beta   90.00
_cell.angle_gamma   90.00
#
_symmetry.space_group_name_H-M   'P 1'
#
loop_
_entity.id
_entity.type
_entity.pdbx_description
1 polymer ?
#
loop_
_entity_poly.entity_id
_entity_poly.type
_entity_poly.pdbx_seq_one_letter_code
_entity_poly.pdbx_strand_id
1 'polypeptide(L)'
;MTNAASAINSFLPAQDACSSVSQSEDPVFILSSAQLQEIITKAIQPLKQEIARDRKEIAALRDQLSSLEKDRDVLSDNQLIQLRLIQDLKEKAKREPGKTELSRAEKIEKYLASRPDHKATFETLKGHLGVDNDLLGIAIKSLLPSGKYAIIKTPGDKRKRALVMLPR
;
A
#
# COMPACT_ATOMS: atom_id res chain seq x y z
N MET A 1 47.51 -49.23 65.88
CA MET A 1 46.98 -48.55 64.68
C MET A 1 46.13 -49.59 63.93
N THR A 2 44.89 -49.78 64.40
CA THR A 2 43.63 -49.28 63.78
C THR A 2 43.27 -50.00 62.47
N ASN A 3 42.57 -51.13 62.68
CA ASN A 3 41.42 -51.66 61.94
C ASN A 3 41.02 -50.92 60.64
N ALA A 4 41.31 -51.55 59.50
CA ALA A 4 40.63 -51.29 58.23
C ALA A 4 39.76 -52.50 57.77
N ALA A 5 39.66 -53.55 58.59
CA ALA A 5 38.84 -54.74 58.28
C ALA A 5 37.35 -54.58 58.67
N SER A 6 36.99 -53.48 59.36
CA SER A 6 35.62 -53.25 59.85
C SER A 6 34.78 -52.31 58.96
N ALA A 7 35.29 -51.83 57.83
CA ALA A 7 34.60 -50.83 57.00
C ALA A 7 33.77 -51.42 55.84
N ILE A 8 33.97 -52.70 55.48
CA ILE A 8 33.33 -53.28 54.29
C ILE A 8 31.94 -53.86 54.60
N ASN A 9 31.62 -54.14 55.87
CA ASN A 9 30.35 -54.79 56.26
C ASN A 9 29.28 -53.82 56.83
N SER A 10 29.35 -52.52 56.53
CA SER A 10 28.37 -51.54 57.05
C SER A 10 27.14 -51.32 56.16
N PHE A 11 26.99 -52.06 55.05
CA PHE A 11 25.85 -51.89 54.13
C PHE A 11 24.92 -53.10 54.04
N LEU A 12 25.08 -54.11 54.89
CA LEU A 12 24.01 -55.09 55.11
C LEU A 12 23.06 -54.53 56.18
N PRO A 13 21.79 -54.24 55.86
CA PRO A 13 20.82 -53.93 56.89
C PRO A 13 20.67 -55.17 57.78
N ALA A 14 20.65 -54.97 59.10
CA ALA A 14 20.26 -55.99 60.04
C ALA A 14 18.92 -56.58 59.58
N GLN A 15 18.89 -57.88 59.36
CA GLN A 15 17.64 -58.62 59.35
C GLN A 15 17.05 -58.44 60.74
N ASP A 16 16.02 -57.60 60.85
CA ASP A 16 14.81 -57.93 61.57
C ASP A 16 13.69 -56.92 61.27
N ALA A 17 12.55 -57.50 60.88
CA ALA A 17 11.21 -56.92 60.75
C ALA A 17 10.86 -56.05 59.53
N CYS A 18 9.69 -56.36 58.98
CA CYS A 18 8.90 -55.68 57.94
C CYS A 18 9.24 -55.98 56.47
N SER A 19 8.82 -57.18 56.07
CA SER A 19 7.93 -57.42 54.93
C SER A 19 7.51 -56.22 54.05
N SER A 20 7.60 -56.45 52.75
CA SER A 20 7.14 -55.62 51.60
C SER A 20 8.13 -54.58 51.07
N VAL A 21 9.24 -55.06 50.52
CA VAL A 21 9.63 -54.48 49.22
C VAL A 21 8.50 -54.88 48.28
N SER A 22 7.59 -53.96 48.00
CA SER A 22 6.69 -54.12 46.86
C SER A 22 7.60 -54.31 45.66
N GLN A 23 7.77 -55.56 45.22
CA GLN A 23 8.25 -55.83 43.89
C GLN A 23 7.24 -55.10 43.02
N SER A 24 7.61 -53.95 42.49
CA SER A 24 6.82 -53.31 41.45
C SER A 24 6.71 -54.38 40.36
N GLU A 25 5.50 -54.93 40.22
CA GLU A 25 5.12 -55.89 39.18
C GLU A 25 5.02 -55.17 37.85
N ASP A 26 6.01 -54.32 37.53
CA ASP A 26 6.06 -53.68 36.23
C ASP A 26 6.33 -54.80 35.23
N PRO A 27 5.39 -55.10 34.32
CA PRO A 27 5.54 -56.19 33.37
C PRO A 27 6.76 -55.92 32.49
N VAL A 28 7.77 -56.77 32.59
CA VAL A 28 8.97 -56.70 31.74
C VAL A 28 8.62 -57.27 30.36
N PHE A 29 8.46 -56.39 29.38
CA PHE A 29 8.23 -56.77 27.99
C PHE A 29 9.57 -56.95 27.26
N ILE A 30 9.85 -58.17 26.80
CA ILE A 30 11.00 -58.47 25.94
C ILE A 30 10.54 -58.37 24.49
N LEU A 31 11.02 -57.35 23.79
CA LEU A 31 10.78 -57.18 22.35
C LEU A 31 11.93 -57.81 21.57
N SER A 32 11.61 -58.53 20.49
CA SER A 32 12.61 -58.85 19.48
C SER A 32 13.06 -57.57 18.76
N SER A 33 14.26 -57.58 18.20
CA SER A 33 14.79 -56.47 17.40
C SER A 33 13.84 -56.06 16.26
N ALA A 34 13.17 -57.02 15.62
CA ALA A 34 12.19 -56.78 14.56
C ALA A 34 10.94 -56.03 15.08
N GLN A 35 10.40 -56.42 16.24
CA GLN A 35 9.24 -55.75 16.84
C GLN A 35 9.56 -54.31 17.26
N LEU A 36 10.74 -54.10 17.85
CA LEU A 36 11.20 -52.75 18.20
C LEU A 36 11.36 -51.88 16.95
N GLN A 37 11.96 -52.42 15.88
CA GLN A 37 12.13 -51.72 14.61
C GLN A 37 10.79 -51.36 13.97
N GLU A 38 9.79 -52.24 14.03
CA GLU A 38 8.45 -51.97 13.51
C GLU A 38 7.76 -50.83 14.28
N ILE A 39 7.81 -50.86 15.61
CA ILE A 39 7.22 -49.82 16.47
C ILE A 39 7.87 -48.45 16.16
N ILE A 40 9.20 -48.41 16.08
CA ILE A 40 9.94 -47.19 15.76
C ILE A 40 9.55 -46.69 14.36
N THR A 41 9.44 -47.58 13.38
CA THR A 41 9.08 -47.21 12.01
C THR A 41 7.67 -46.64 11.95
N LYS A 42 6.70 -47.28 12.62
CA LYS A 42 5.32 -46.79 12.71
C LYS A 42 5.21 -45.46 13.42
N ALA A 43 6.01 -45.23 14.46
CA ALA A 43 6.03 -43.96 15.19
C ALA A 43 6.66 -42.82 14.36
N ILE A 44 7.72 -43.09 13.60
CA ILE A 44 8.46 -42.06 12.84
C ILE A 44 7.80 -41.73 11.50
N GLN A 45 7.11 -42.67 10.86
CA GLN A 45 6.50 -42.47 9.56
C GLN A 45 5.54 -41.27 9.47
N PRO A 46 4.58 -41.06 10.40
CA PRO A 46 3.69 -39.91 10.35
C PRO A 46 4.46 -38.58 10.52
N LEU A 47 5.46 -38.54 11.41
CA LEU A 47 6.31 -37.35 11.61
C LEU A 47 7.07 -36.99 10.33
N LYS A 48 7.58 -37.98 9.60
CA LYS A 48 8.24 -37.74 8.29
C LYS A 48 7.28 -37.16 7.25
N GLN A 49 6.04 -37.64 7.24
CA GLN A 49 5.01 -37.13 6.33
C GLN A 49 4.60 -35.70 6.67
N GLU A 50 4.46 -35.39 7.96
CA GLU A 50 4.17 -34.04 8.46
C GLU A 50 5.29 -33.07 8.10
N ILE A 51 6.55 -33.41 8.40
CA ILE A 51 7.71 -32.60 7.98
C ILE A 51 7.73 -32.36 6.47
N ALA A 52 7.38 -33.38 5.67
CA ALA A 52 7.32 -33.23 4.21
C ALA A 52 6.18 -32.29 3.76
N ARG A 53 5.03 -32.32 4.44
CA ARG A 53 3.92 -31.41 4.20
C ARG A 53 4.30 -29.98 4.58
N ASP A 54 4.85 -29.78 5.78
CA ASP A 54 5.26 -28.47 6.29
C ASP A 54 6.30 -27.83 5.38
N ARG A 55 7.28 -28.62 4.89
CA ARG A 55 8.27 -28.13 3.93
C ARG A 55 7.65 -27.63 2.62
N LYS A 56 6.61 -28.31 2.13
CA LYS A 56 5.88 -27.87 0.93
C LYS A 56 5.10 -26.58 1.20
N GLU A 57 4.44 -26.49 2.35
CA GLU A 57 3.69 -25.30 2.74
C GLU A 57 4.61 -24.09 2.94
N ILE A 58 5.75 -24.27 3.63
CA ILE A 58 6.77 -23.23 3.79
C ILE A 58 7.29 -22.75 2.43
N ALA A 59 7.52 -23.66 1.48
CA ALA A 59 7.94 -23.28 0.13
C ALA A 59 6.86 -22.43 -0.57
N ALA A 60 5.59 -22.87 -0.54
CA ALA A 60 4.49 -22.13 -1.12
C ALA A 60 4.29 -20.74 -0.48
N LEU A 61 4.40 -20.64 0.84
CA LEU A 61 4.30 -19.38 1.57
C LEU A 61 5.45 -18.43 1.22
N ARG A 62 6.67 -18.94 1.03
CA ARG A 62 7.82 -18.13 0.58
C ARG A 62 7.62 -17.59 -0.82
N ASP A 63 7.09 -18.40 -1.73
CA ASP A 63 6.79 -17.96 -3.09
C ASP A 63 5.69 -16.88 -3.09
N GLN A 64 4.65 -17.05 -2.27
CA GLN A 64 3.61 -16.04 -2.08
C GLN A 64 4.15 -14.73 -1.49
N LEU A 65 5.01 -14.81 -0.47
CA LEU A 65 5.64 -13.62 0.10
C LEU A 65 6.50 -12.89 -0.94
N SER A 66 7.29 -13.60 -1.73
CA SER A 66 8.09 -12.99 -2.80
C SER A 66 7.22 -12.30 -3.86
N SER A 67 6.05 -12.87 -4.19
CA SER A 67 5.09 -12.22 -5.08
C SER A 67 4.52 -10.94 -4.47
N LEU A 68 4.11 -10.98 -3.20
CA LEU A 68 3.54 -9.83 -2.50
C LEU A 68 4.56 -8.69 -2.32
N GLU A 69 5.83 -9.02 -2.09
CA GLU A 69 6.91 -8.03 -2.02
C GLU A 69 7.07 -7.27 -3.35
N LYS A 70 7.02 -7.99 -4.49
CA LYS A 70 7.06 -7.36 -5.82
C LYS A 70 5.85 -6.47 -6.06
N ASP A 71 4.65 -6.94 -5.71
CA ASP A 71 3.42 -6.15 -5.87
C ASP A 71 3.45 -4.87 -5.01
N ARG A 72 3.97 -4.97 -3.79
CA ARG A 72 4.16 -3.81 -2.90
C ARG A 72 5.12 -2.79 -3.51
N ASP A 73 6.24 -3.25 -4.06
CA ASP A 73 7.24 -2.35 -4.64
C ASP A 73 6.67 -1.62 -5.87
N VAL A 74 5.96 -2.34 -6.76
CA VAL A 74 5.25 -1.74 -7.90
C VAL A 74 4.17 -0.74 -7.45
N LEU A 75 3.43 -1.05 -6.39
CA LEU A 75 2.43 -0.12 -5.84
C LEU A 75 3.09 1.14 -5.29
N SER A 76 4.22 1.01 -4.58
CA SER A 76 4.98 2.13 -4.03
C SER A 76 5.51 3.05 -5.13
N ASP A 77 6.07 2.49 -6.19
CA ASP A 77 6.55 3.26 -7.35
C ASP A 77 5.41 4.02 -8.04
N ASN A 78 4.27 3.35 -8.25
CA ASN A 78 3.08 3.99 -8.81
C ASN A 78 2.57 5.15 -7.94
N GLN A 79 2.54 4.97 -6.61
CA GLN A 79 2.16 6.04 -5.68
C GLN A 79 3.12 7.24 -5.78
N LEU A 80 4.42 6.99 -5.85
CA LEU A 80 5.42 8.06 -6.00
C LEU A 80 5.24 8.83 -7.31
N ILE A 81 5.01 8.13 -8.42
CA ILE A 81 4.73 8.74 -9.73
C ILE A 81 3.48 9.62 -9.65
N GLN A 82 2.40 9.12 -9.03
CA GLN A 82 1.17 9.88 -8.87
C GLN A 82 1.37 11.14 -8.02
N LEU A 83 2.10 11.04 -6.91
CA LEU A 83 2.39 12.20 -6.06
C LEU A 83 3.20 13.26 -6.81
N ARG A 84 4.21 12.86 -7.59
CA ARG A 84 4.98 13.77 -8.44
C ARG A 84 4.11 14.45 -9.48
N LEU A 85 3.26 13.70 -10.18
CA LEU A 85 2.32 14.27 -11.15
C LEU A 85 1.35 15.27 -10.50
N ILE A 86 0.81 14.95 -9.32
CA ILE A 86 -0.07 15.86 -8.57
C ILE A 86 0.68 17.14 -8.21
N GLN A 87 1.93 17.04 -7.78
CA GLN A 87 2.76 18.20 -7.48
C GLN A 87 2.99 19.06 -8.73
N ASP A 88 3.41 18.47 -9.84
CA ASP A 88 3.63 19.16 -11.10
C ASP A 88 2.36 19.87 -11.59
N LEU A 89 1.20 19.22 -11.48
CA LEU A 89 -0.09 19.81 -11.84
C LEU A 89 -0.46 20.97 -10.92
N LYS A 90 -0.21 20.84 -9.61
CA LYS A 90 -0.42 21.92 -8.65
C LYS A 90 0.50 23.10 -8.92
N GLU A 91 1.77 22.87 -9.24
CA GLU A 91 2.72 23.93 -9.57
C GLU A 91 2.35 24.63 -10.88
N LYS A 92 1.97 23.87 -11.91
CA LYS A 92 1.43 24.44 -13.16
C LYS A 92 0.17 25.27 -12.93
N ALA A 93 -0.72 24.84 -12.03
CA ALA A 93 -1.93 25.58 -11.68
C ALA A 93 -1.66 26.85 -10.86
N LYS A 94 -0.57 26.87 -10.07
CA LYS A 94 -0.14 28.04 -9.30
C LYS A 94 0.65 29.06 -10.12
N ARG A 95 1.09 28.69 -11.33
CA ARG A 95 1.86 29.59 -12.19
C ARG A 95 1.02 30.82 -12.51
N GLU A 96 1.58 31.99 -12.19
CA GLU A 96 0.97 33.27 -12.54
C GLU A 96 0.84 33.40 -14.06
N PRO A 97 -0.18 34.13 -14.55
CA PRO A 97 -0.39 34.28 -15.97
C PRO A 97 0.87 34.82 -16.65
N GLY A 98 1.35 34.14 -17.68
CA GLY A 98 2.55 34.57 -18.41
C GLY A 98 2.36 35.95 -19.06
N LYS A 99 3.44 36.64 -19.43
CA LYS A 99 3.39 37.95 -20.11
C LYS A 99 2.43 37.97 -21.32
N THR A 100 2.40 36.87 -22.08
CA THR A 100 1.51 36.70 -23.23
C THR A 100 0.05 36.49 -22.83
N GLU A 101 -0.21 35.87 -21.68
CA GLU A 101 -1.56 35.67 -21.14
C GLU A 101 -2.13 36.98 -20.59
N LEU A 102 -1.31 37.78 -19.89
CA LEU A 102 -1.66 39.14 -19.48
C LEU A 102 -2.00 40.02 -20.71
N SER A 103 -1.17 39.99 -21.75
CA SER A 103 -1.45 40.74 -22.99
C SER A 103 -2.77 40.30 -23.65
N ARG A 104 -3.09 39.00 -23.65
CA ARG A 104 -4.37 38.50 -24.17
C ARG A 104 -5.54 38.93 -23.29
N ALA A 105 -5.40 38.87 -21.97
CA ALA A 105 -6.40 39.32 -21.02
C ALA A 105 -6.70 40.82 -21.18
N GLU A 106 -5.68 41.66 -21.36
CA GLU A 106 -5.83 43.09 -21.66
C GLU A 106 -6.55 43.34 -22.98
N LYS A 107 -6.28 42.54 -24.03
CA LYS A 107 -7.00 42.63 -25.31
C LYS A 107 -8.49 42.29 -25.14
N ILE A 108 -8.81 41.27 -24.34
CA ILE A 108 -10.19 40.91 -24.01
C ILE A 108 -10.86 42.07 -23.26
N GLU A 109 -10.19 42.64 -22.26
CA GLU A 109 -10.72 43.78 -21.49
C GLU A 109 -11.01 44.99 -22.40
N LYS A 110 -10.06 45.38 -23.25
CA LYS A 110 -10.27 46.47 -24.22
C LYS A 110 -11.43 46.17 -25.17
N TYR A 111 -11.53 44.94 -25.66
CA TYR A 111 -12.60 44.53 -26.54
C TYR A 111 -13.98 44.60 -25.86
N LEU A 112 -14.11 44.09 -24.63
CA LEU A 112 -15.36 44.17 -23.87
C LEU A 112 -15.73 45.61 -23.48
N ALA A 113 -14.75 46.42 -23.09
CA ALA A 113 -14.98 47.82 -22.74
C ALA A 113 -15.45 48.66 -23.94
N SER A 114 -14.98 48.35 -25.15
CA SER A 114 -15.39 49.02 -26.38
C SER A 114 -16.81 48.69 -26.83
N ARG A 115 -17.42 47.62 -26.29
CA ARG A 115 -18.74 47.17 -26.70
C ARG A 115 -19.83 47.80 -25.82
N PRO A 116 -20.97 48.19 -26.41
CA PRO A 116 -22.08 48.78 -25.66
C PRO A 116 -22.75 47.78 -24.70
N ASP A 117 -22.65 46.48 -24.99
CA ASP A 117 -23.21 45.40 -24.17
C ASP A 117 -22.20 44.81 -23.16
N HIS A 118 -20.95 45.29 -23.17
CA HIS A 118 -19.85 44.79 -22.35
C HIS A 118 -19.70 43.25 -22.35
N LYS A 119 -20.13 42.60 -23.44
CA LYS A 119 -20.33 41.15 -23.53
C LYS A 119 -19.81 40.59 -24.84
N ALA A 120 -19.11 39.47 -24.80
CA ALA A 120 -18.71 38.76 -26.01
C ALA A 120 -18.81 37.23 -25.83
N THR A 121 -19.21 36.52 -26.89
CA THR A 121 -19.18 35.05 -26.88
C THR A 121 -17.76 34.53 -26.97
N PHE A 122 -17.52 33.30 -26.49
CA PHE A 122 -16.20 32.69 -26.54
C PHE A 122 -15.70 32.54 -27.99
N GLU A 123 -16.58 32.24 -28.94
CA GLU A 123 -16.24 32.20 -30.37
C GLU A 123 -15.79 33.56 -30.92
N THR A 124 -16.45 34.64 -30.51
CA THR A 124 -16.07 36.00 -30.91
C THR A 124 -14.70 36.38 -30.33
N LEU A 125 -14.47 36.06 -29.05
CA LEU A 125 -13.17 36.33 -28.40
C LEU A 125 -12.05 35.50 -29.03
N LYS A 126 -12.33 34.24 -29.36
CA LYS A 126 -11.42 33.35 -30.08
C LYS A 126 -10.98 33.96 -31.41
N GLY A 127 -11.94 34.40 -32.23
CA GLY A 127 -11.67 35.04 -33.52
C GLY A 127 -10.91 36.36 -33.37
N HIS A 128 -11.25 37.16 -32.35
CA HIS A 128 -10.58 38.45 -32.09
C HIS A 128 -9.12 38.29 -31.65
N LEU A 129 -8.82 37.25 -30.87
CA LEU A 129 -7.48 36.97 -30.37
C LEU A 129 -6.64 36.13 -31.33
N GLY A 130 -7.27 35.39 -32.26
CA GLY A 130 -6.60 34.45 -33.15
C GLY A 130 -5.97 33.27 -32.42
N VAL A 131 -6.60 32.77 -31.35
CA VAL A 131 -6.06 31.70 -30.49
C VAL A 131 -6.96 30.46 -30.48
N ASP A 132 -6.41 29.34 -30.00
CA ASP A 132 -7.20 28.12 -29.75
C ASP A 132 -8.07 28.24 -28.48
N ASN A 133 -8.90 27.22 -28.24
CA ASN A 133 -9.82 27.20 -27.10
C ASN A 133 -9.09 27.13 -25.75
N ASP A 134 -7.92 26.49 -25.72
CA ASP A 134 -7.16 26.28 -24.48
C ASP A 134 -6.51 27.58 -24.02
N LEU A 135 -5.85 28.30 -24.92
CA LEU A 135 -5.25 29.61 -24.68
C LEU A 135 -6.30 30.68 -24.37
N LEU A 136 -7.46 30.63 -25.04
CA LEU A 136 -8.60 31.49 -24.67
C LEU A 136 -9.07 31.19 -23.25
N GLY A 137 -9.20 29.91 -22.90
CA GLY A 137 -9.62 29.49 -21.56
C GLY A 137 -8.68 29.99 -20.47
N ILE A 138 -7.36 29.97 -20.71
CA ILE A 138 -6.35 30.48 -19.78
C ILE A 138 -6.51 32.01 -19.60
N ALA A 139 -6.64 32.77 -20.69
CA ALA A 139 -6.80 34.23 -20.62
C ALA A 139 -8.10 34.66 -19.92
N ILE A 140 -9.20 33.91 -20.11
CA ILE A 140 -10.44 34.16 -19.38
C ILE A 140 -10.26 33.83 -17.89
N LYS A 141 -9.60 32.72 -17.56
CA LYS A 141 -9.33 32.33 -16.16
C LYS A 141 -8.47 33.34 -15.43
N SER A 142 -7.53 34.02 -16.08
CA SER A 142 -6.74 35.08 -15.44
C SER A 142 -7.55 36.35 -15.12
N LEU A 143 -8.67 36.58 -15.81
CA LEU A 143 -9.54 37.74 -15.58
C LEU A 143 -10.54 37.52 -14.43
N LEU A 144 -11.01 36.28 -14.21
CA LEU A 144 -12.03 35.95 -13.21
C LEU A 144 -11.69 36.33 -11.76
N PRO A 145 -10.45 36.15 -11.25
CA PRO A 145 -10.08 36.50 -9.87
C PRO A 145 -10.31 37.97 -9.54
N SER A 146 -10.35 38.86 -10.54
CA SER A 146 -10.58 40.28 -10.33
C SER A 146 -12.01 40.63 -9.90
N GLY A 147 -12.97 39.70 -10.00
CA GLY A 147 -14.38 39.92 -9.69
C GLY A 147 -15.13 40.82 -10.68
N LYS A 148 -14.43 41.44 -11.65
CA LYS A 148 -15.01 42.35 -12.66
C LYS A 148 -15.67 41.62 -13.83
N TYR A 149 -15.55 40.29 -13.91
CA TYR A 149 -15.98 39.51 -15.06
C TYR A 149 -16.78 38.29 -14.63
N ALA A 150 -17.82 37.96 -15.40
CA ALA A 150 -18.65 36.78 -15.19
C ALA A 150 -18.84 36.00 -16.49
N ILE A 151 -18.92 34.66 -16.36
CA ILE A 151 -19.25 33.78 -17.48
C ILE A 151 -20.75 33.49 -17.43
N ILE A 152 -21.47 33.88 -18.47
CA ILE A 152 -22.91 33.62 -18.61
C ILE A 152 -23.18 32.68 -19.79
N LYS A 153 -24.31 31.98 -19.72
CA LYS A 153 -24.82 31.22 -20.87
C LYS A 153 -25.41 32.20 -21.89
N THR A 154 -25.23 31.90 -23.16
CA THR A 154 -25.73 32.76 -24.24
C THR A 154 -27.25 32.60 -24.36
N PRO A 155 -28.03 33.68 -24.51
CA PRO A 155 -29.47 33.57 -24.79
C PRO A 155 -29.68 32.82 -26.11
N GLY A 156 -30.53 31.80 -26.10
CA GLY A 156 -30.84 30.98 -27.28
C GLY A 156 -30.05 29.67 -27.39
N ASP A 157 -28.77 29.63 -26.96
CA ASP A 157 -27.95 28.41 -27.01
C ASP A 157 -27.26 28.13 -25.67
N LYS A 158 -27.79 27.14 -24.94
CA LYS A 158 -27.28 26.73 -23.62
C LYS A 158 -25.87 26.13 -23.67
N ARG A 159 -25.38 25.72 -24.86
CA ARG A 159 -24.03 25.16 -25.06
C ARG A 159 -22.98 26.25 -25.20
N LYS A 160 -23.36 27.48 -25.59
CA LYS A 160 -22.44 28.59 -25.80
C LYS A 160 -22.30 29.45 -24.56
N ARG A 161 -21.06 29.79 -24.22
CA ARG A 161 -20.71 30.68 -23.11
C ARG A 161 -20.26 32.05 -23.64
N ALA A 162 -20.57 33.08 -22.86
CA ALA A 162 -20.14 34.45 -23.10
C ALA A 162 -19.47 35.01 -21.85
N LEU A 163 -18.46 35.84 -22.07
CA LEU A 163 -17.82 36.63 -21.02
C LEU A 163 -18.48 38.01 -20.97
N VAL A 164 -18.86 38.43 -19.77
CA VAL A 164 -19.45 39.75 -19.50
C VAL A 164 -18.54 40.49 -18.52
N MET A 165 -18.26 41.75 -18.82
CA MET A 165 -17.67 42.68 -17.87
C MET A 165 -18.79 43.31 -17.03
N LEU A 166 -18.69 43.18 -15.70
CA LEU A 166 -19.67 43.69 -14.76
C LEU A 166 -19.49 45.20 -14.57
N PRO A 167 -20.57 45.98 -14.50
CA PRO A 167 -20.48 47.39 -14.14
C PRO A 167 -19.91 47.54 -12.73
N ARG A 168 -19.12 48.60 -12.52
CA ARG A 168 -18.58 48.96 -11.21
C ARG A 168 -19.66 49.56 -10.31
#